data_AF-A0A533YHW5-F1
#
_entry.id   AF-A0A533YHW5-F1
#
_cell.length_a   1.000
_cell.length_b   1.000
_cell.length_c   1.000
_cell.angle_alpha   90.00
_cell.angle_beta   90.00
_cell.angle_gamma   90.00
#
_symmetry.space_group_name_H-M   'P 1'
#
loop_
_entity.id
_entity.type
_entity.pdbx_description
1 polymer ?
#
loop_
_entity_poly.entity_id
_entity_poly.type
_entity_poly.pdbx_seq_one_letter_code
_entity_poly.pdbx_strand_id
1 'polypeptide(L)' 'MGLEIIINVAREETRVAVLDRKVLTDLYIDRAKQRDYVGNVYKGKVVKVLSGLQAAFVDIGHDKAAFIHVSELTGGIGSD' A
#
# COMPACT_ATOMS: atom_id res chain seq x y z
N MET A 1 -1.94 -30.95 9.69
CA MET A 1 -1.80 -29.76 10.57
C MET A 1 -1.47 -28.61 9.65
N GLY A 2 -2.37 -27.62 9.56
CA GLY A 2 -2.34 -26.58 8.52
C GLY A 2 -1.82 -25.24 9.02
N LEU A 3 -1.82 -24.26 8.11
CA LEU A 3 -1.57 -22.86 8.41
C LEU A 3 -2.70 -22.31 9.31
N GLU A 4 -2.34 -21.57 10.35
CA GLU A 4 -3.29 -20.89 11.23
C GLU A 4 -2.99 -19.39 11.26
N ILE A 5 -4.05 -18.58 11.28
CA ILE A 5 -3.95 -17.13 11.41
C ILE A 5 -4.64 -16.73 12.71
N ILE A 6 -3.90 -16.09 13.61
CA ILE A 6 -4.41 -15.59 14.90
C ILE A 6 -4.43 -14.07 14.85
N ILE A 7 -5.60 -13.48 15.10
CA ILE A 7 -5.80 -12.03 15.11
C ILE A 7 -6.11 -11.59 16.54
N ASN A 8 -5.34 -10.61 17.04
CA ASN A 8 -5.60 -9.95 18.30
C ASN A 8 -5.79 -8.45 18.08
N VAL A 9 -6.95 -7.93 18.49
CA VAL A 9 -7.29 -6.50 18.37
C VAL A 9 -7.28 -5.88 19.76
N ALA A 10 -6.43 -4.88 19.96
CA ALA A 10 -6.35 -4.08 21.18
C ALA A 10 -6.53 -2.58 20.86
N ARG A 11 -6.64 -1.74 21.89
CA ARG A 11 -6.85 -0.30 21.72
C ARG A 11 -5.73 0.40 20.94
N GLU A 12 -4.48 0.02 21.19
CA GLU A 12 -3.31 0.71 20.62
C GLU A 12 -2.77 0.02 19.36
N GLU A 13 -3.01 -1.28 19.20
CA GLU A 13 -2.47 -2.08 18.10
C GLU A 13 -3.37 -3.26 17.71
N THR A 14 -3.31 -3.64 16.44
CA THR A 14 -3.81 -4.90 15.90
C THR A 14 -2.63 -5.79 15.56
N ARG A 15 -2.69 -7.06 15.96
CA ARG A 15 -1.63 -8.04 15.75
C ARG A 15 -2.16 -9.23 14.98
N VAL A 16 -1.42 -9.68 13.97
CA VAL A 16 -1.73 -10.87 13.18
C VAL A 16 -0.53 -11.80 13.21
N ALA A 17 -0.72 -13.00 13.76
CA ALA A 17 0.30 -14.04 13.77
C ALA A 17 -0.06 -15.13 12.76
N VAL A 18 0.90 -15.53 11.95
CA VAL A 18 0.80 -16.69 11.05
C VAL A 18 1.59 -17.83 11.68
N LEU A 19 0.94 -18.98 11.83
CA LEU A 19 1.53 -20.17 12.43
C LEU A 19 1.50 -21.30 11.41
N ASP A 20 2.64 -21.97 11.22
CA ASP A 20 2.71 -23.28 10.57
C ASP A 20 2.94 -24.33 11.66
N ARG A 21 2.04 -25.31 11.79
CA ARG A 21 2.14 -26.39 12.78
C ARG A 21 2.38 -25.88 14.21
N LYS A 22 1.63 -24.84 14.60
CA LYS A 22 1.74 -24.14 15.91
C LYS A 22 3.07 -23.40 16.15
N VAL A 23 3.96 -23.35 15.17
CA VAL A 23 5.18 -22.54 15.22
C VAL A 23 4.89 -21.20 14.55
N LEU A 24 5.21 -20.10 15.24
CA LEU A 24 5.10 -18.74 14.69
C LEU A 24 6.08 -18.57 13.53
N THR A 25 5.57 -18.26 12.33
CA THR A 25 6.40 -17.94 11.17
C THR A 25 6.49 -16.43 10.95
N ASP A 26 5.35 -15.73 11.06
CA ASP A 26 5.25 -14.30 10.77
C ASP A 26 4.39 -13.59 11.81
N LEU A 27 4.77 -12.35 12.13
CA LEU A 27 4.03 -11.47 13.03
C LEU A 27 3.91 -10.07 12.41
N TYR A 28 2.68 -9.64 12.18
CA TYR A 28 2.34 -8.31 11.71
C TYR A 28 1.72 -7.50 12.85
N ILE A 29 2.16 -6.26 13.00
CA ILE A 29 1.65 -5.34 14.02
C ILE A 29 1.28 -4.04 13.34
N ASP A 30 -0.01 -3.70 13.37
CA ASP A 30 -0.55 -2.44 12.89
C ASP A 30 -0.91 -1.53 14.07
N ARG A 31 -0.42 -0.30 14.06
CA ARG A 31 -0.65 0.69 15.12
C ARG A 31 -1.36 1.89 14.51
N ALA A 32 -2.53 2.24 15.05
CA ALA A 32 -3.41 3.27 14.49
C ALA A 32 -2.77 4.66 14.30
N LYS A 33 -1.66 4.95 15.02
CA LYS A 33 -0.91 6.21 14.93
C LYS A 33 0.12 6.26 13.79
N GLN A 34 0.40 5.13 13.13
CA GLN A 34 1.29 5.03 11.98
C GLN A 34 0.49 4.50 10.78
N ARG A 35 -0.23 5.38 10.10
CA ARG A 35 -0.83 5.02 8.80
C ARG A 35 0.26 5.06 7.75
N ASP A 36 0.64 3.89 7.24
CA ASP A 36 1.41 3.78 6.02
C ASP A 36 0.45 3.83 4.81
N TYR A 37 0.88 4.51 3.75
CA TYR A 37 0.15 4.58 2.48
C TYR A 37 0.75 3.67 1.42
N VAL A 38 1.92 3.06 1.70
CA VAL A 38 2.60 2.12 0.81
C VAL A 38 1.70 0.92 0.53
N GLY A 39 1.57 0.57 -0.75
CA GLY A 39 0.76 -0.56 -1.20
C GLY A 39 -0.74 -0.28 -1.35
N ASN A 40 -1.23 0.88 -0.88
CA ASN A 40 -2.62 1.26 -1.09
C ASN A 40 -2.90 1.53 -2.58
N VAL A 41 -4.09 1.15 -3.03
CA VAL A 41 -4.58 1.40 -4.38
C VAL A 41 -5.68 2.45 -4.33
N TYR A 42 -5.52 3.50 -5.11
CA TYR A 42 -6.45 4.64 -5.15
C TYR A 42 -7.02 4.81 -6.55
N LYS A 43 -8.28 5.28 -6.62
CA LYS A 43 -8.86 5.83 -7.85
C LYS A 43 -8.70 7.34 -7.82
N GLY A 44 -7.73 7.84 -8.59
CA GLY A 44 -7.44 9.27 -8.63
C GLY A 44 -7.85 9.96 -9.93
N LYS A 45 -7.94 11.29 -9.90
CA LYS A 45 -8.16 12.13 -11.08
C LYS A 45 -6.89 12.92 -11.40
N VAL A 46 -6.45 12.89 -12.66
CA VAL A 46 -5.33 13.73 -13.10
C VAL A 46 -5.75 15.20 -13.02
N VAL A 47 -5.02 15.99 -12.25
CA VAL A 47 -5.31 17.42 -12.02
C VAL A 47 -4.31 18.35 -12.72
N LYS A 48 -3.10 17.87 -13.01
CA LYS A 48 -2.07 18.65 -13.73
C LYS A 48 -1.11 17.74 -14.46
N VAL A 49 -0.75 18.09 -15.69
CA VAL A 49 0.30 17.42 -16.47
C VAL A 49 1.51 18.34 -16.60
N LEU A 50 2.71 17.80 -16.42
CA LEU A 50 3.99 18.52 -16.49
C LEU A 50 4.84 17.94 -17.62
N SER A 51 4.62 18.41 -18.85
CA SER A 51 5.30 17.86 -20.04
C SER A 51 6.83 17.96 -19.96
N GLY A 52 7.36 19.03 -19.36
CA GLY A 52 8.82 19.20 -19.20
C GLY A 52 9.46 18.23 -18.21
N LEU A 53 8.70 17.70 -17.26
CA LEU A 53 9.15 16.70 -16.28
C LEU A 53 8.66 15.28 -16.60
N GLN A 54 7.96 15.11 -17.73
CA GLN A 54 7.35 13.84 -18.13
C GLN A 54 6.55 13.20 -16.97
N ALA A 55 5.72 14.00 -16.31
CA ALA A 55 5.01 13.60 -15.10
C ALA A 55 3.62 14.21 -14.98
N ALA A 56 2.81 13.69 -14.07
CA ALA A 56 1.49 14.23 -13.75
C ALA A 56 1.23 14.25 -12.23
N PHE A 57 0.39 15.19 -11.80
CA PHE A 57 -0.20 15.20 -10.47
C PHE A 57 -1.61 14.61 -10.52
N VAL A 58 -1.89 13.73 -9.57
CA VAL A 58 -3.14 12.99 -9.45
C VAL A 58 -3.75 13.29 -8.07
N ASP A 59 -4.97 13.80 -8.06
CA ASP A 59 -5.74 13.92 -6.83
C ASP A 59 -6.27 12.53 -6.43
N ILE A 60 -5.87 12.08 -5.24
CA ILE A 60 -6.27 10.81 -4.63
C ILE A 60 -7.09 11.00 -3.34
N GLY A 61 -7.54 12.22 -3.04
CA GLY A 61 -8.33 12.54 -1.85
C GLY A 61 -7.53 12.79 -0.57
N HIS A 62 -6.22 13.06 -0.69
CA HIS A 62 -5.34 13.46 0.41
C HIS A 62 -5.01 14.96 0.35
N ASP A 63 -4.45 15.51 1.43
CA ASP A 63 -4.08 16.93 1.55
C ASP A 63 -3.10 17.40 0.45
N LYS A 64 -2.34 16.47 -0.14
CA LYS A 64 -1.44 16.73 -1.27
C LYS A 64 -1.76 15.79 -2.41
N ALA A 65 -1.73 16.32 -3.64
CA ALA A 65 -1.83 15.51 -4.84
C ALA A 65 -0.65 14.54 -4.91
N ALA A 66 -0.92 13.30 -5.32
CA ALA A 66 0.08 12.32 -5.65
C ALA A 66 0.80 12.70 -6.95
N PHE A 67 2.00 12.18 -7.13
CA PHE A 67 2.84 12.41 -8.30
C PHE A 67 3.10 11.09 -9.00
N ILE A 68 3.06 11.09 -10.33
CA ILE A 68 3.40 9.93 -11.15
C ILE A 68 4.35 10.34 -12.29
N HIS A 69 5.45 9.61 -12.44
CA HIS A 69 6.38 9.80 -13.54
C HIS A 69 6.04 8.89 -14.73
N VAL A 70 6.33 9.30 -15.97
CA VAL A 70 5.95 8.55 -17.17
C VAL A 70 6.49 7.11 -17.18
N SER A 71 7.67 6.89 -16.62
CA SER A 71 8.28 5.54 -16.54
C SER A 71 7.51 4.58 -15.65
N GLU A 72 6.68 5.09 -14.73
CA GLU A 72 5.84 4.26 -13.85
C GLU A 72 4.54 3.83 -14.56
N LEU A 73 4.16 4.51 -15.65
CA LEU A 73 2.98 4.16 -16.46
C LEU A 73 3.23 2.93 -17.35
N THR A 74 4.49 2.62 -17.66
CA THR A 74 4.87 1.56 -18.61
C THR A 74 5.06 0.18 -17.96
N GLY A 75 4.74 0.02 -16.68
CA GLY A 75 5.02 -1.21 -15.91
C GLY A 75 3.96 -2.33 -15.99
N GLY A 76 3.00 -2.31 -16.90
CA GLY A 76 1.88 -3.29 -16.90
C GLY A 76 1.37 -3.77 -18.25
N ILE A 77 1.93 -3.29 -19.36
CA ILE A 77 1.60 -3.80 -20.70
C ILE A 77 2.94 -4.16 -21.32
N GLY A 78 3.23 -5.46 -21.40
CA GLY A 78 4.47 -5.96 -21.98
C GLY A 78 4.70 -5.35 -23.36
N SER A 79 5.73 -4.52 -23.44
CA SER A 79 6.47 -4.29 -24.68
C SER A 79 7.78 -5.06 -24.52
N ASP A 80 7.85 -6.16 -25.30
CA ASP A 80 8.83 -7.26 -25.37
C ASP A 80 8.66 -8.41 -24.36
#